data_AF-A0A3Q9G5S6-F1
#
_entry.id   AF-A0A3Q9G5S6-F1
#
_cell.length_a   1.000
_cell.length_b   1.000
_cell.length_c   1.000
_cell.angle_alpha   90.00
_cell.angle_beta   90.00
_cell.angle_gamma   90.00
#
_symmetry.space_group_name_H-M   'P 1'
#
loop_
_entity.id
_entity.type
_entity.pdbx_description
1 polymer ?
#
loop_
_entity_poly.entity_id
_entity_poly.type
_entity_poly.pdbx_seq_one_letter_code
_entity_poly.pdbx_strand_id
1 'polypeptide(L)'
;MTEKKSNEDVAGLSYEDARQQLIEIVTRLEQGTGSLEESITAWERGEALARRCQQWLDGARARLQAAQVGKSVPADSAEEDEE
;
A
#
# COMPACT_ATOMS: atom_id res chain seq x y z
N MET A 1 -4.82 21.10 -20.10
CA MET A 1 -3.85 19.99 -20.00
C MET A 1 -3.54 19.73 -18.52
N THR A 2 -4.54 19.34 -17.74
CA THR A 2 -4.42 19.30 -16.27
C THR A 2 -5.01 18.03 -15.64
N GLU A 3 -5.85 17.28 -16.35
CA GLU A 3 -6.52 16.08 -15.80
C GLU A 3 -5.65 14.81 -15.79
N LYS A 4 -4.66 14.68 -16.68
CA LYS A 4 -3.88 13.43 -16.82
C LYS A 4 -2.77 13.25 -15.76
N LYS A 5 -2.48 14.27 -14.96
CA LYS A 5 -1.45 14.25 -13.90
C LYS A 5 -1.91 13.59 -12.60
N SER A 6 -3.15 13.12 -12.54
CA SER A 6 -3.87 12.78 -11.31
C SER A 6 -3.72 11.33 -10.84
N ASN A 7 -2.86 10.51 -11.44
CA ASN A 7 -2.56 9.17 -10.91
C ASN A 7 -1.07 8.87 -10.88
N GLU A 8 -0.28 9.53 -11.72
CA GLU A 8 1.17 9.39 -11.73
C GLU A 8 1.81 9.97 -10.45
N ASP A 9 1.18 10.97 -9.83
CA ASP A 9 1.60 11.57 -8.56
C ASP A 9 1.49 10.59 -7.37
N VAL A 10 0.51 9.68 -7.42
CA VAL A 10 0.20 8.73 -6.35
C VAL A 10 1.39 7.83 -6.00
N ALA A 11 2.22 7.48 -6.99
CA ALA A 11 3.40 6.64 -6.78
C ALA A 11 4.43 7.28 -5.83
N GLY A 12 4.47 8.61 -5.76
CA GLY A 12 5.39 9.36 -4.90
C GLY A 12 4.89 9.57 -3.47
N LEU A 13 3.64 9.24 -3.17
CA LEU A 13 3.03 9.55 -1.87
C LEU A 13 3.56 8.67 -0.74
N SER A 14 3.64 9.27 0.46
CA SER A 14 3.79 8.53 1.71
C SER A 14 2.53 7.71 2.01
N TYR A 15 2.61 6.76 2.93
CA TYR A 15 1.43 5.98 3.33
C TYR A 15 0.33 6.87 3.93
N GLU A 16 0.70 7.81 4.79
CA GLU A 16 -0.25 8.70 5.47
C GLU A 16 -0.95 9.63 4.48
N ASP A 17 -0.20 10.22 3.54
CA ASP A 17 -0.78 11.09 2.51
C ASP A 17 -1.69 10.32 1.55
N ALA A 18 -1.27 9.11 1.13
CA ALA A 18 -2.08 8.26 0.27
C ALA A 18 -3.38 7.83 0.97
N ARG A 19 -3.29 7.45 2.25
CA ARG A 19 -4.46 7.08 3.06
C ARG A 19 -5.42 8.24 3.25
N GLN A 20 -4.89 9.44 3.54
CA GLN A 20 -5.71 10.63 3.77
C GLN A 20 -6.51 10.99 2.50
N GLN A 21 -5.84 11.03 1.35
CA GLN A 21 -6.51 11.30 0.08
C GLN A 21 -7.52 10.21 -0.29
N LEU A 22 -7.24 8.94 0.04
CA LEU A 22 -8.18 7.85 -0.21
C LEU A 22 -9.47 8.04 0.58
N ILE A 23 -9.37 8.45 1.86
CA ILE A 23 -10.54 8.74 2.71
C ILE A 23 -11.39 9.86 2.10
N GLU A 24 -10.74 10.91 1.59
CA GLU A 24 -11.44 12.04 0.94
C GLU A 24 -12.18 11.60 -0.33
N ILE A 25 -11.54 10.78 -1.16
CA ILE A 25 -12.16 10.21 -2.36
C ILE A 25 -13.36 9.33 -2.02
N VAL A 26 -13.21 8.41 -1.05
CA VAL A 26 -14.31 7.54 -0.61
C VAL A 26 -15.47 8.38 -0.07
N THR A 27 -15.17 9.37 0.77
CA THR A 27 -16.18 10.29 1.31
C THR A 27 -16.94 11.02 0.20
N ARG A 28 -16.25 11.49 -0.84
CA ARG A 28 -16.89 12.13 -2.00
C ARG A 28 -17.81 11.16 -2.76
N LEU A 29 -17.35 9.93 -3.00
CA LEU A 29 -18.12 8.91 -3.69
C LEU A 29 -19.38 8.51 -2.90
N GLU A 30 -19.27 8.37 -1.58
CA GLU A 30 -20.40 8.04 -0.70
C GLU A 30 -21.46 9.14 -0.64
N GLN A 31 -21.07 10.40 -0.78
CA GLN A 31 -22.01 11.52 -0.88
C GLN A 31 -22.81 11.48 -2.18
N GLY A 32 -22.36 10.74 -3.21
CA GLY A 32 -23.04 10.62 -4.49
C GLY A 32 -23.18 11.95 -5.23
N THR A 33 -22.26 12.88 -5.01
CA THR A 33 -22.27 14.21 -5.62
C THR A 33 -21.38 14.26 -6.87
N GLY A 34 -21.87 14.93 -7.91
CA GLY A 34 -21.16 15.08 -9.18
C GLY A 34 -21.75 14.26 -10.31
N SER A 35 -21.16 14.40 -11.49
CA SER A 35 -21.49 13.64 -12.68
C SER A 35 -20.93 12.21 -12.64
N LEU A 36 -21.40 11.37 -13.57
CA LEU A 36 -20.86 10.01 -13.75
C LEU A 36 -19.36 10.03 -14.08
N GLU A 37 -18.94 10.95 -14.95
CA GLU A 37 -17.53 11.07 -15.36
C GLU A 37 -16.62 11.46 -14.20
N GLU A 38 -17.08 12.38 -13.34
CA GLU A 38 -16.38 12.73 -12.10
C GLU A 38 -16.32 11.56 -11.11
N SER A 39 -17.41 10.78 -11.00
CA SER A 39 -17.45 9.59 -10.15
C SER A 39 -16.47 8.52 -10.62
N ILE A 40 -16.38 8.29 -11.94
CA ILE A 40 -15.41 7.36 -12.53
C ILE A 40 -13.98 7.83 -12.26
N THR A 41 -13.70 9.12 -12.49
CA THR A 41 -12.37 9.68 -12.25
C THR A 41 -11.96 9.58 -10.77
N ALA A 42 -12.89 9.88 -9.86
CA ALA A 42 -12.66 9.74 -8.43
C ALA A 42 -12.40 8.27 -8.04
N TRP A 43 -13.16 7.32 -8.59
CA TRP A 43 -12.94 5.90 -8.37
C TRP A 43 -11.57 5.43 -8.87
N GLU A 44 -11.16 5.81 -10.08
CA GLU A 44 -9.85 5.43 -10.63
C GLU A 44 -8.69 5.96 -9.77
N ARG A 45 -8.81 7.19 -9.23
CA ARG A 45 -7.82 7.72 -8.27
C ARG A 45 -7.86 6.97 -6.95
N GLY A 46 -9.04 6.63 -6.45
CA GLY A 46 -9.22 5.80 -5.26
C GLY A 46 -8.50 4.44 -5.38
N GLU A 47 -8.65 3.77 -6.53
CA GLU A 47 -7.96 2.52 -6.83
C GLU A 47 -6.43 2.67 -6.84
N ALA A 48 -5.91 3.75 -7.44
CA ALA A 48 -4.48 4.02 -7.45
C ALA A 48 -3.93 4.24 -6.03
N LEU A 49 -4.65 5.02 -5.20
CA LEU A 49 -4.29 5.29 -3.81
C LEU A 49 -4.34 4.02 -2.95
N ALA A 50 -5.37 3.19 -3.10
CA ALA A 50 -5.49 1.91 -2.40
C ALA A 50 -4.32 0.98 -2.72
N ARG A 51 -3.94 0.86 -4.01
CA ARG A 51 -2.77 0.08 -4.44
C ARG A 51 -1.48 0.61 -3.82
N ARG A 52 -1.30 1.94 -3.74
CA ARG A 52 -0.13 2.55 -3.09
C ARG A 52 -0.07 2.22 -1.61
N CYS A 53 -1.19 2.32 -0.90
CA CYS A 53 -1.27 1.92 0.51
C CYS A 53 -0.90 0.45 0.70
N GLN A 54 -1.40 -0.44 -0.16
CA GLN A 54 -1.08 -1.87 -0.10
C GLN A 54 0.42 -2.13 -0.30
N GLN A 55 1.05 -1.48 -1.28
CA GLN A 55 2.49 -1.61 -1.51
C GLN A 55 3.33 -1.23 -0.28
N TRP A 56 2.94 -0.18 0.44
CA TRP A 56 3.59 0.22 1.68
C TRP A 56 3.45 -0.86 2.77
N LEU A 57 2.24 -1.40 2.95
CA LEU A 57 1.96 -2.44 3.94
C LEU A 57 2.68 -3.74 3.62
N ASP A 58 2.71 -4.15 2.35
CA ASP A 58 3.44 -5.34 1.90
C ASP A 58 4.94 -5.18 2.13
N GLY A 59 5.50 -4.02 1.80
CA GLY A 59 6.90 -3.70 2.07
C GLY A 59 7.24 -3.74 3.56
N ALA A 60 6.37 -3.21 4.42
CA ALA A 60 6.55 -3.28 5.87
C ALA A 60 6.49 -4.74 6.38
N ARG A 61 5.53 -5.53 5.89
CA ARG A 61 5.39 -6.95 6.23
C ARG A 61 6.62 -7.76 5.82
N ALA A 62 7.16 -7.54 4.62
CA ALA A 62 8.36 -8.20 4.14
C ALA A 62 9.57 -7.90 5.04
N ARG A 63 9.75 -6.63 5.46
CA ARG A 63 10.83 -6.24 6.40
C ARG A 63 10.68 -6.94 7.76
N LEU A 64 9.47 -7.04 8.29
CA LEU A 64 9.20 -7.75 9.54
C LEU A 64 9.48 -9.24 9.44
N GLN A 65 9.16 -9.88 8.31
CA GLN A 65 9.47 -11.30 8.07
C GLN A 65 10.98 -11.52 7.98
N ALA A 66 11.71 -10.69 7.24
CA ALA A 66 13.16 -10.78 7.14
C ALA A 66 13.86 -10.64 8.51
N ALA A 67 13.39 -9.71 9.35
CA ALA A 67 13.90 -9.55 10.71
C ALA A 67 13.64 -10.76 11.62
N GLN A 68 12.53 -11.48 11.42
CA GLN A 68 12.22 -12.71 12.17
C GLN A 68 13.10 -13.88 11.75
N VAL A 69 13.30 -14.07 10.44
CA VAL A 69 14.17 -15.14 9.90
C VAL A 69 15.62 -14.93 10.34
N GLY A 70 16.11 -13.68 10.34
CA GLY A 70 17.46 -13.36 10.84
C GLY A 70 17.64 -13.61 12.35
N LYS A 71 16.55 -13.72 13.12
CA LYS A 71 16.56 -14.05 14.54
C LYS A 71 16.47 -15.57 14.80
N SER A 72 16.04 -16.35 13.81
CA SER A 72 16.04 -17.81 13.82
C SER A 72 17.25 -18.36 13.04
N VAL A 73 18.46 -18.13 13.56
CA VAL A 73 19.59 -19.02 13.23
C VAL A 73 19.45 -20.23 14.15
N PRO A 74 19.49 -21.47 13.62
CA PRO A 74 19.24 -22.66 14.43
C PRO A 74 20.41 -22.87 15.40
N ALA A 75 20.09 -22.92 16.69
CA ALA A 75 20.89 -23.68 17.64
C ALA A 75 20.59 -25.17 17.41
N ASP A 76 20.98 -25.68 16.25
CA ASP A 76 21.01 -27.10 15.94
C ASP A 76 22.25 -27.36 15.09
N SER A 77 23.37 -27.32 15.80
CA SER A 77 24.62 -27.94 15.42
C SER A 77 25.16 -28.53 16.72
N ALA A 78 24.38 -29.46 17.28
CA ALA A 78 24.81 -30.30 18.37
C ALA A 78 24.69 -31.76 17.90
N GLU A 79 25.84 -32.26 17.43
CA GLU A 79 26.32 -33.60 17.74
C GLU A 79 25.60 -34.79 17.07
N GLU A 80 26.06 -35.12 15.85
CA GLU A 80 26.11 -36.52 15.37
C GLU A 80 27.59 -36.87 15.09
N ASP A 81 28.33 -37.16 16.16
CA ASP A 81 29.61 -37.87 16.27
C ASP A 81 29.56 -38.39 17.74
N GLU A 82 29.52 -39.67 18.09
CA GLU A 82 30.43 -40.76 17.79
C GLU A 82 29.74 -42.13 18.08
N GLU A 83 30.12 -43.14 17.30
CA GLU A 83 30.14 -44.61 17.52
C GLU A 83 28.94 -45.40 18.11
#